data_AF-A0A3D2SN45-F1
#
_entry.id   AF-A0A3D2SN45-F1
#
_cell.length_a   1.000
_cell.length_b   1.000
_cell.length_c   1.000
_cell.angle_alpha   90.00
_cell.angle_beta   90.00
_cell.angle_gamma   90.00
#
_symmetry.space_group_name_H-M   'P 1'
#
loop_
_entity.id
_entity.type
_entity.pdbx_description
1 polymer ?
#
loop_
_entity_poly.entity_id
_entity_poly.type
_entity_poly.pdbx_seq_one_letter_code
_entity_poly.pdbx_strand_id
1 'polypeptide(L)' 'MFKSLRQCLKLPILHFSLIFLTLTTSHAETQSQLGRTTFETTLTNGLKVIIREDHRAPIAISQIWYAVGSSDESGNILG' A
#
# COMPACT_ATOMS: atom_id res chain seq x y z
N MET A 1 -50.86 -12.95 29.35
CA MET A 1 -51.31 -12.25 28.11
C MET A 1 -50.43 -11.06 27.69
N PHE A 2 -49.80 -10.30 28.61
CA PHE A 2 -49.01 -9.10 28.26
C PHE A 2 -47.57 -9.33 27.75
N LYS A 3 -47.04 -10.57 27.80
CA LYS A 3 -45.69 -10.90 27.32
C LYS A 3 -45.62 -11.04 25.78
N SER A 4 -46.69 -11.52 25.14
CA SER A 4 -46.76 -11.73 23.68
C SER A 4 -46.79 -10.42 22.88
N LEU A 5 -47.34 -9.35 23.45
CA LEU A 5 -47.49 -8.05 22.79
C LEU A 5 -46.15 -7.28 22.72
N ARG A 6 -45.30 -7.41 23.75
CA ARG A 6 -43.94 -6.85 23.77
C ARG A 6 -42.97 -7.62 22.88
N GLN A 7 -43.29 -8.89 22.55
CA GLN A 7 -42.48 -9.74 21.67
C GLN A 7 -42.68 -9.39 20.18
N CYS A 8 -43.92 -9.07 19.77
CA CYS A 8 -44.26 -8.73 18.39
C CYS A 8 -43.66 -7.39 17.94
N LEU A 9 -43.51 -6.42 18.86
CA LEU A 9 -42.93 -5.11 18.57
C LEU A 9 -41.38 -5.12 18.50
N LYS A 10 -40.72 -6.07 19.18
CA LYS A 10 -39.24 -6.18 19.23
C LYS A 10 -38.63 -6.89 18.02
N LEU A 11 -39.41 -7.74 17.34
CA LEU A 11 -38.99 -8.46 16.14
C LEU A 11 -38.62 -7.53 14.96
N PRO A 12 -39.46 -6.56 14.53
CA PRO A 12 -39.13 -5.70 13.40
C PRO A 12 -37.99 -4.72 13.71
N ILE A 13 -37.83 -4.31 14.97
CA ILE A 13 -36.76 -3.43 15.42
C ILE A 13 -35.40 -4.15 15.33
N LEU A 14 -35.35 -5.44 15.67
CA LEU A 14 -34.16 -6.28 15.50
C LEU A 14 -33.83 -6.49 14.01
N HIS A 15 -34.82 -6.77 13.16
CA HIS A 15 -34.61 -6.92 11.71
C HIS A 15 -34.13 -5.63 11.05
N PHE A 16 -34.68 -4.47 11.43
CA PHE A 16 -34.25 -3.17 10.92
C PHE A 16 -32.81 -2.81 11.35
N SER A 17 -32.44 -3.12 12.59
CA SER A 17 -31.06 -2.99 13.08
C SER A 17 -30.08 -3.93 12.37
N LEU A 18 -30.52 -5.15 12.01
CA LEU A 18 -29.68 -6.14 11.34
C LEU A 18 -29.45 -5.78 9.85
N ILE A 19 -30.47 -5.22 9.20
CA ILE A 19 -30.38 -4.74 7.82
C ILE A 19 -29.46 -3.52 7.74
N PHE A 20 -29.56 -2.56 8.67
CA PHE A 20 -28.69 -1.37 8.69
C PHE A 20 -27.20 -1.72 8.87
N LEU A 21 -26.89 -2.80 9.62
CA LEU A 21 -25.53 -3.30 9.81
C LEU A 21 -24.93 -3.96 8.55
N THR A 22 -25.78 -4.50 7.66
CA THR A 22 -25.32 -5.15 6.40
C THR A 22 -25.08 -4.18 5.25
N LEU A 23 -25.62 -2.95 5.29
CA LEU A 23 -25.47 -1.99 4.18
C LEU A 23 -24.12 -1.23 4.20
N THR A 24 -23.37 -1.25 5.30
CA THR A 24 -22.16 -0.42 5.46
C THR A 24 -20.87 -1.05 4.94
N THR A 25 -20.87 -2.29 4.47
CA THR A 25 -19.66 -3.02 4.03
C THR A 25 -19.37 -2.94 2.53
N SER A 26 -19.92 -1.95 1.81
CA SER A 26 -19.45 -1.64 0.44
C SER A 26 -18.27 -0.67 0.50
N HIS A 27 -17.11 -1.14 0.92
CA HIS A 27 -15.86 -0.44 0.66
C HIS A 27 -15.42 -0.78 -0.77
N ALA A 28 -15.46 0.20 -1.68
CA ALA A 28 -14.83 0.06 -2.98
C ALA A 28 -13.31 0.17 -2.79
N GLU A 29 -12.64 -0.97 -2.67
CA GLU A 29 -11.17 -1.02 -2.67
C GLU A 29 -10.69 -0.88 -4.12
N THR A 30 -10.25 0.32 -4.49
CA THR A 30 -9.54 0.51 -5.77
C THR A 30 -8.13 -0.08 -5.63
N GLN A 31 -7.99 -1.40 -5.83
CA GLN A 31 -6.69 -2.03 -5.97
C GLN A 31 -6.10 -1.67 -7.35
N SER A 32 -5.17 -0.73 -7.35
CA SER A 32 -4.32 -0.44 -8.51
C SER A 32 -3.43 -1.66 -8.80
N GLN A 33 -3.86 -2.50 -9.74
CA GLN A 33 -3.14 -3.67 -10.28
C GLN A 33 -1.99 -3.27 -11.23
N LEU A 34 -1.17 -2.31 -10.83
CA LEU A 34 0.18 -2.15 -11.36
C LEU A 34 1.12 -2.48 -10.21
N GLY A 35 1.19 -3.79 -9.89
CA GLY A 35 2.23 -4.33 -9.04
C GLY A 35 3.58 -4.05 -9.69
N ARG A 36 4.18 -2.90 -9.37
CA ARG A 36 5.51 -2.51 -9.84
C ARG A 36 6.49 -3.54 -9.29
N THR A 37 6.86 -4.50 -10.12
CA THR A 37 7.88 -5.50 -9.81
C THR A 37 9.19 -4.76 -9.58
N THR A 38 9.62 -4.73 -8.32
CA THR A 38 10.93 -4.21 -7.94
C THR A 38 11.82 -5.40 -7.72
N PHE A 39 12.84 -5.55 -8.56
CA PHE A 39 13.85 -6.58 -8.44
C PHE A 39 15.08 -5.99 -7.78
N GLU A 40 15.56 -6.63 -6.72
CA GLU A 40 16.77 -6.23 -6.00
C GLU A 40 17.76 -7.38 -6.00
N THR A 41 19.03 -7.07 -6.28
CA THR A 41 20.13 -8.03 -6.16
C THR A 41 21.40 -7.33 -5.73
N THR A 42 22.34 -8.09 -5.17
CA THR A 42 23.67 -7.62 -4.85
C THR A 42 24.68 -8.40 -5.68
N LEU A 43 25.53 -7.68 -6.40
CA LEU A 43 26.58 -8.28 -7.22
C LEU A 43 27.73 -8.79 -6.35
N THR A 44 28.61 -9.60 -6.93
CA THR A 44 29.77 -10.17 -6.22
C THR A 44 30.76 -9.11 -5.73
N ASN A 45 30.78 -7.92 -6.34
CA ASN A 45 31.57 -6.77 -5.89
C ASN A 45 30.89 -5.95 -4.77
N GLY A 46 29.71 -6.38 -4.28
CA GLY A 46 28.95 -5.69 -3.24
C GLY A 46 28.00 -4.60 -3.73
N LEU A 47 27.96 -4.28 -5.03
CA LEU A 47 27.05 -3.26 -5.56
C LEU A 47 25.59 -3.74 -5.48
N LYS A 48 24.72 -2.94 -4.87
CA LYS A 48 23.27 -3.18 -4.85
C LYS A 48 22.64 -2.65 -6.14
N VAL A 49 21.95 -3.52 -6.86
CA VAL A 49 21.22 -3.20 -8.09
C VAL A 49 19.73 -3.27 -7.80
N ILE A 50 19.01 -2.22 -8.18
CA ILE A 50 17.56 -2.11 -8.02
C ILE A 50 16.97 -1.85 -9.41
N ILE A 51 16.09 -2.73 -9.85
CA ILE A 51 15.41 -2.65 -11.14
C ILE A 51 13.92 -2.47 -10.87
N ARG A 52 13.32 -1.45 -11.47
CA ARG A 52 11.88 -1.21 -11.42
C ARG A 52 11.36 -1.10 -12.84
N GLU A 53 10.60 -2.10 -13.26
CA GLU A 53 10.00 -2.12 -14.60
C GLU A 53 8.74 -1.25 -14.61
N ASP A 54 8.62 -0.41 -15.64
CA ASP A 54 7.42 0.38 -15.91
C ASP A 54 7.09 0.31 -17.41
N HIS A 55 6.04 -0.44 -17.75
CA HIS A 55 5.63 -0.68 -19.15
C HIS A 55 4.74 0.42 -19.73
N ARG A 56 4.58 1.56 -19.06
CA ARG A 56 3.73 2.65 -19.54
C ARG A 56 4.36 3.45 -20.68
N ALA A 57 5.68 3.44 -20.82
CA ALA A 57 6.41 4.15 -21.88
C ALA A 57 7.72 3.42 -22.25
N PRO A 58 8.19 3.52 -23.51
CA PRO A 58 9.43 2.88 -23.97
C PRO A 58 10.67 3.71 -23.60
N ILE A 59 10.87 3.98 -22.31
CA ILE A 59 11.98 4.80 -21.78
C ILE A 59 12.72 4.02 -20.70
N ALA A 60 14.05 4.19 -20.63
CA ALA A 60 14.89 3.66 -19.56
C ALA A 60 15.75 4.76 -18.93
N ILE A 61 15.98 4.67 -17.61
CA ILE A 61 16.84 5.58 -16.84
C ILE A 61 17.81 4.74 -16.03
N SER A 62 19.09 5.11 -16.04
CA SER A 62 20.12 4.50 -15.19
C SER A 62 20.67 5.57 -14.25
N GLN A 63 20.78 5.22 -12.97
CA GLN A 63 21.34 6.07 -11.93
C GLN A 63 22.35 5.25 -11.13
N ILE A 64 23.44 5.90 -10.72
CA ILE A 64 24.44 5.32 -9.83
C ILE A 64 24.52 6.22 -8.62
N TRP A 65 24.37 5.64 -7.43
CA TRP A 65 24.49 6.34 -6.16
C TRP A 65 25.71 5.83 -5.42
N TYR A 66 26.53 6.76 -4.94
CA TYR A 66 27.58 6.47 -3.99
C TYR A 66 27.15 7.02 -2.63
N ALA A 67 27.37 6.24 -1.58
CA ALA A 67 27.09 6.65 -0.21
C ALA A 67 28.23 7.55 0.33
N VAL A 68 28.59 8.59 -0.42
CA VAL A 68 29.58 9.61 -0.06
C VAL A 68 29.07 10.98 -0.47
N GLY A 69 29.51 12.03 0.21
CA GLY A 69 29.21 13.41 -0.12
C GLY A 69 30.29 14.36 0.38
N SER A 70 29.99 15.67 0.38
CA SER A 70 30.95 16.72 0.79
C SER A 70 31.47 16.52 2.22
N SER A 71 30.69 15.92 3.12
CA SER A 71 31.14 15.61 4.50
C SER A 71 32.26 14.57 4.57
N ASP A 72 32.48 13.78 3.52
CA ASP A 72 33.52 12.75 3.45
C ASP A 72 34.83 13.29 2.83
N GLU A 73 34.87 14.57 2.45
CA GLU A 73 36.08 15.22 1.93
C GLU A 73 37.17 15.30 3.00
N SER A 74 38.39 14.88 2.65
CA SER A 74 39.51 14.90 3.58
C SER A 74 40.23 16.25 3.56
N GLY A 75 40.23 16.99 4.66
CA GLY A 75 41.12 18.16 4.83
C GLY A 75 41.12 19.15 3.66
N ASN A 76 42.32 19.60 3.25
CA ASN A 76 42.53 20.68 2.28
C ASN A 76 42.28 20.28 0.80
N ILE A 77 41.49 19.24 0.55
CA ILE A 77 40.95 18.93 -0.80
C ILE A 77 39.45 19.16 -0.79
N LEU A 78 39.06 20.43 -0.74
CA LEU A 78 37.69 20.85 -1.00
C LEU A 78 37.47 20.92 -2.52
N GLY A 79 36.31 20.47 -2.98
CA GLY A 79 35.88 20.54 -4.39
C GLY A 79 35.57 21.94 -4.89
#